data_AF-A0A8X6QLT9-F1
#
_entry.id   AF-A0A8X6QLT9-F1
#
_cell.length_a   1.000
_cell.length_b   1.000
_cell.length_c   1.000
_cell.angle_alpha   90.00
_cell.angle_beta   90.00
_cell.angle_gamma   90.00
#
_symmetry.space_group_name_H-M   'P 1'
#
loop_
_entity.id
_entity.type
_entity.pdbx_description
1 polymer ?
#
loop_
_entity_poly.entity_id
_entity_poly.type
_entity_poly.pdbx_seq_one_letter_code
_entity_poly.pdbx_strand_id
1 'polypeptide(L)'
;MLVCNKISIAAYHLQANGIIEHLHHHLKSTLKALNQIKWTEIRSIVLLDLRSALKEDIKATCSQLVCGTTLRLLVDLVPSGSID
;
A
#
# COMPACT_ATOMS: atom_id res chain seq x y z
N MET A 1 12.01 -5.25 27.37
CA MET A 1 12.60 -6.10 26.31
C MET A 1 11.45 -6.75 25.57
N LEU A 2 11.09 -6.25 24.37
CA LEU A 2 10.00 -6.84 23.59
C LEU A 2 10.40 -8.24 23.16
N VAL A 3 9.60 -9.25 23.51
CA VAL A 3 9.81 -10.63 23.06
C VAL A 3 9.42 -10.68 21.59
N CYS A 4 10.39 -10.53 20.69
CA CYS A 4 10.19 -10.68 19.25
C CYS A 4 10.87 -11.97 18.78
N ASN A 5 10.09 -12.86 18.15
CA ASN A 5 10.64 -14.04 17.48
C ASN A 5 11.14 -13.63 16.08
N LYS A 6 12.44 -13.79 15.82
CA LYS A 6 13.04 -13.51 14.51
C LYS A 6 12.98 -14.77 13.65
N ILE A 7 12.18 -14.72 12.59
CA ILE A 7 12.15 -15.74 11.54
C ILE A 7 13.04 -15.25 10.40
N SER A 8 14.05 -16.04 10.02
CA SER A 8 14.93 -15.75 8.87
C SER A 8 14.59 -16.69 7.73
N ILE A 9 14.24 -16.13 6.58
CA ILE A 9 14.04 -16.87 5.34
C ILE A 9 15.35 -16.79 4.53
N ALA A 10 15.71 -17.86 3.83
CA ALA A 10 16.90 -17.88 2.98
C ALA A 10 16.84 -16.75 1.93
N ALA A 11 17.98 -16.12 1.66
CA ALA A 11 18.07 -15.13 0.58
C ALA A 11 17.68 -15.78 -0.76
N TYR A 12 16.94 -15.05 -1.60
CA TYR A 12 16.48 -15.50 -2.92
C TYR A 12 15.50 -16.69 -2.92
N HIS A 13 14.84 -16.98 -1.79
CA HIS A 13 13.71 -17.91 -1.77
C HIS A 13 12.45 -17.24 -2.35
N LEU A 14 12.34 -17.24 -3.68
CA LEU A 14 11.28 -16.57 -4.46
C LEU A 14 9.86 -16.86 -3.94
N GLN A 15 9.59 -18.10 -3.51
CA GLN A 15 8.26 -18.48 -3.04
C GLN A 15 7.92 -17.90 -1.66
N ALA A 16 8.90 -17.72 -0.78
CA ALA A 16 8.66 -17.19 0.56
C ALA A 16 8.72 -15.66 0.60
N ASN A 17 9.54 -15.04 -0.26
CA ASN A 17 9.68 -13.58 -0.31
C ASN A 17 8.78 -12.94 -1.37
N GLY A 18 8.10 -13.73 -2.21
CA GLY A 18 7.42 -13.24 -3.41
C GLY A 18 6.39 -12.14 -3.18
N ILE A 19 5.62 -12.18 -2.09
CA ILE A 19 4.64 -11.12 -1.78
C ILE A 19 5.33 -9.78 -1.49
N ILE A 20 6.42 -9.81 -0.71
CA ILE A 20 7.20 -8.62 -0.34
C ILE A 20 7.93 -8.07 -1.57
N GLU A 21 8.49 -8.97 -2.38
CA GLU A 21 9.18 -8.60 -3.63
C GLU A 21 8.21 -7.99 -4.66
N HIS A 22 7.02 -8.55 -4.83
CA HIS A 22 5.98 -8.02 -5.71
C HIS A 22 5.51 -6.63 -5.26
N LEU A 23 5.27 -6.46 -3.96
CA LEU A 23 4.96 -5.17 -3.34
C LEU A 23 6.06 -4.13 -3.63
N HIS A 24 7.31 -4.50 -3.39
CA HIS A 24 8.45 -3.62 -3.66
C HIS A 24 8.58 -3.27 -5.14
N HIS A 25 8.32 -4.22 -6.04
CA HIS A 25 8.35 -3.97 -7.47
C HIS A 25 7.28 -2.96 -7.89
N HIS A 26 6.04 -3.16 -7.46
CA HIS A 26 4.94 -2.24 -7.76
C HIS A 26 5.22 -0.84 -7.23
N LEU A 27 5.64 -0.73 -5.96
CA LEU A 27 5.99 0.55 -5.34
C LEU A 27 7.10 1.27 -6.12
N LYS A 28 8.18 0.57 -6.49
CA LYS A 28 9.28 1.14 -7.27
C LYS A 28 8.83 1.60 -8.65
N SER A 29 7.91 0.88 -9.30
CA SER A 29 7.37 1.24 -10.61
C SER A 29 6.54 2.52 -10.54
N THR A 30 5.60 2.61 -9.61
CA THR A 30 4.77 3.81 -9.38
C THR A 30 5.63 5.03 -9.04
N LEU A 31 6.64 4.84 -8.21
CA LEU A 31 7.57 5.92 -7.84
C LEU A 31 8.42 6.39 -9.03
N LYS A 32 8.80 5.50 -9.96
CA LYS A 32 9.49 5.90 -11.20
C LYS A 32 8.58 6.73 -12.11
N ALA A 33 7.28 6.43 -12.16
CA ALA A 33 6.33 7.17 -12.98
C ALA A 33 6.07 8.61 -12.48
N LEU A 34 6.21 8.86 -11.17
CA LEU A 34 5.86 10.14 -10.51
C LEU A 34 6.99 11.21 -10.50
N ASN A 35 8.08 10.99 -11.22
CA ASN A 35 9.20 11.92 -11.47
C ASN A 35 9.55 12.93 -10.32
N GLN A 36 10.18 12.39 -9.27
CA GLN A 36 11.22 12.96 -8.38
C GLN A 36 11.05 14.27 -7.59
N ILE A 37 10.00 15.09 -7.73
CA ILE A 37 10.06 16.42 -7.11
C ILE A 37 10.13 16.35 -5.56
N LYS A 38 9.55 15.33 -4.90
CA LYS A 38 9.69 15.08 -3.44
C LYS A 38 9.49 13.61 -3.02
N TRP A 39 10.54 12.79 -3.14
CA TRP A 39 10.49 11.35 -2.88
C TRP A 39 9.84 10.93 -1.54
N THR A 40 10.12 11.65 -0.44
CA THR A 40 9.62 11.30 0.90
C THR A 40 8.11 11.50 1.04
N GLU A 41 7.58 12.58 0.48
CA GLU A 41 6.15 12.86 0.46
C GLU A 41 5.43 11.89 -0.48
N ILE A 42 5.96 11.72 -1.71
CA ILE A 42 5.39 10.82 -2.71
C ILE A 42 5.37 9.36 -2.22
N ARG A 43 6.44 8.88 -1.56
CA ARG A 43 6.47 7.54 -0.98
C ARG A 43 5.36 7.35 0.06
N SER A 44 5.11 8.36 0.89
CA SER A 44 4.05 8.30 1.91
C SER A 44 2.66 8.28 1.27
N ILE A 45 2.46 9.06 0.21
CA ILE A 45 1.22 9.11 -0.56
C ILE A 45 0.96 7.79 -1.29
N VAL A 46 1.94 7.25 -2.01
CA VAL A 46 1.79 5.97 -2.74
C VAL A 46 1.55 4.80 -1.77
N LEU A 47 2.21 4.80 -0.61
CA LEU A 47 1.94 3.80 0.43
C LEU A 47 0.56 3.97 1.07
N LEU A 48 0.05 5.20 1.17
CA LEU A 48 -1.29 5.46 1.66
C LEU A 48 -2.33 4.97 0.64
N ASP A 49 -2.13 5.31 -0.63
CA ASP A 49 -2.97 4.90 -1.75
C ASP A 49 -3.06 3.37 -1.87
N LEU A 50 -1.93 2.68 -1.78
CA LEU A 50 -1.90 1.22 -1.77
C LEU A 50 -2.65 0.61 -0.56
N ARG A 51 -2.68 1.32 0.58
CA ARG A 51 -3.38 0.85 1.78
C ARG A 51 -4.88 1.09 1.75
N SER A 52 -5.32 2.14 1.06
CA SER A 52 -6.73 2.48 0.84
C SER A 52 -7.31 1.83 -0.41
N ALA A 53 -6.48 1.39 -1.36
CA ALA A 53 -6.94 0.71 -2.56
C ALA A 53 -7.74 -0.55 -2.20
N LEU A 54 -8.94 -0.67 -2.77
CA LEU A 54 -9.77 -1.84 -2.64
C LEU A 54 -9.12 -3.00 -3.38
N LYS A 55 -8.82 -4.07 -2.66
CA LYS A 55 -8.36 -5.30 -3.27
C LYS A 55 -9.58 -6.18 -3.56
N GLU A 56 -10.03 -6.16 -4.82
CA GLU A 56 -11.22 -6.89 -5.29
C GLU A 56 -11.21 -8.38 -4.89
N ASP A 57 -10.04 -9.02 -4.92
CA ASP A 57 -9.90 -10.44 -4.53
C ASP A 57 -10.36 -10.73 -3.09
N ILE A 58 -10.16 -9.76 -2.18
CA ILE A 58 -10.43 -9.90 -0.75
C ILE A 58 -11.66 -9.03 -0.36
N LYS A 59 -12.16 -8.20 -1.28
CA LYS A 59 -13.23 -7.20 -1.06
C LYS A 59 -13.00 -6.32 0.17
N ALA A 60 -11.73 -6.02 0.47
CA ALA A 60 -11.32 -5.22 1.61
C ALA A 60 -10.07 -4.41 1.27
N THR A 61 -9.87 -3.30 1.99
CA THR A 61 -8.65 -2.48 1.90
C THR A 61 -7.64 -2.94 2.96
N CYS A 62 -6.34 -2.79 2.70
CA CYS A 62 -5.31 -3.14 3.69
C CYS A 62 -5.49 -2.36 5.01
N SER A 63 -5.89 -1.09 4.92
CA SER A 63 -6.19 -0.29 6.11
C SER A 63 -7.36 -0.83 6.92
N GLN A 64 -8.41 -1.31 6.25
CA GLN A 64 -9.56 -1.89 6.93
C GLN A 64 -9.20 -3.23 7.61
N LEU A 65 -8.30 -4.02 7.01
CA LEU A 65 -7.82 -5.26 7.62
C LEU A 65 -6.93 -5.01 8.85
N VAL A 66 -6.12 -3.95 8.86
CA VAL A 66 -5.19 -3.65 9.96
C VAL A 66 -5.87 -2.84 11.07
N CYS A 67 -6.68 -1.84 10.72
CA CYS A 67 -7.26 -0.90 11.67
C CYS A 67 -8.75 -1.16 11.96
N GLY A 68 -9.40 -2.10 11.25
CA GLY A 68 -10.83 -2.37 11.36
C GLY A 68 -11.73 -1.28 10.76
N THR A 69 -11.15 -0.19 10.26
CA THR A 69 -11.86 0.98 9.75
C THR A 69 -11.39 1.36 8.35
N THR A 70 -12.32 1.74 7.48
CA THR A 70 -12.00 2.26 6.15
C THR A 70 -11.37 3.65 6.25
N LEU A 71 -10.17 3.79 5.70
CA LEU A 71 -9.45 5.06 5.68
C LEU A 71 -10.03 5.91 4.53
N ARG A 72 -10.88 6.89 4.87
CA ARG A 72 -11.46 7.82 3.89
C ARG A 72 -10.36 8.77 3.42
N LEU A 73 -9.97 8.68 2.16
CA LEU A 73 -9.06 9.66 1.58
C LEU A 73 -9.83 10.90 1.16
N LEU A 74 -9.15 12.05 1.07
CA LEU A 74 -9.76 13.32 0.67
C LEU A 74 -10.36 13.24 -0.75
N VAL A 75 -9.87 12.31 -1.57
CA VAL A 75 -10.41 12.00 -2.91
C VAL A 75 -11.78 11.29 -2.86
N ASP A 76 -12.10 10.51 -1.83
CA ASP A 76 -13.42 9.90 -1.61
C ASP A 76 -14.48 10.92 -1.17
N LEU A 77 -14.04 12.12 -0.78
CA LEU A 77 -14.91 13.19 -0.32
C LEU A 77 -15.31 14.16 -1.45
N VAL A 78 -14.76 13.99 -2.66
CA VAL A 78 -15.21 14.75 -3.84
C VAL A 78 -16.58 14.21 -4.22
N PRO A 79 -17.66 14.98 -4.04
CA PRO A 79 -18.98 14.53 -4.49
C PRO A 79 -18.91 14.43 -6.01
N SER A 80 -19.07 13.22 -6.55
CA SER A 80 -19.51 13.07 -7.94
C SER A 80 -20.81 13.86 -8.05
N GLY A 81 -20.74 15.01 -8.73
CA GLY A 81 -21.69 16.09 -8.53
C GLY A 81 -23.16 15.70 -8.66
N SER A 82 -24.01 16.39 -7.91
CA SER A 82 -25.32 16.79 -8.43
C SER A 82 -25.07 17.80 -9.55
N ILE A 83 -24.74 17.29 -10.74
CA ILE A 83 -25.21 17.91 -11.98
C ILE A 83 -26.50 17.15 -12.29
N ASP A 84 -27.55 17.60 -11.61
CA ASP A 84 -28.97 17.57 -11.95
C ASP A 84 -29.67 18.57 -11.03
#